data_AF-A0A7W5PGA9-F1
#
_entry.id   AF-A0A7W5PGA9-F1
#
_cell.length_a   1.000
_cell.length_b   1.000
_cell.length_c   1.000
_cell.angle_alpha   90.00
_cell.angle_beta   90.00
_cell.angle_gamma   90.00
#
_symmetry.space_group_name_H-M   'P 1'
#
loop_
_entity.id
_entity.type
_entity.pdbx_description
1 polymer ?
#
loop_
_entity_poly.entity_id
_entity_poly.type
_entity_poly.pdbx_seq_one_letter_code
_entity_poly.pdbx_strand_id
1 'polypeptide(L)'
;MQGAEMLQTLERHHQTIRAGIAEIQRHCEEGCRDMAGLSRARLDLTSASRRRSKFISDVVSPFLLEGADEQSRLSLADFLVAFRARRLLSDEHIATWSDEHIRSDPQGYCIAAKAIWAMMEDQIDREARILGSQLGRHMETVAPAR
;
A
#
# COMPACT_ATOMS: atom_id res chain seq x y z
N MET A 1 3.53 11.37 17.18
CA MET A 1 2.41 10.46 16.87
C MET A 1 2.58 9.24 17.76
N GLN A 2 1.54 8.78 18.46
CA GLN A 2 1.62 7.58 19.30
C GLN A 2 1.33 6.32 18.47
N GLY A 3 1.73 5.14 18.95
CA GLY A 3 1.53 3.87 18.22
C GLY A 3 0.08 3.60 17.80
N ALA A 4 -0.89 3.92 18.65
CA ALA A 4 -2.32 3.79 18.35
C ALA A 4 -2.78 4.70 17.20
N GLU A 5 -2.29 5.94 17.17
CA GLU A 5 -2.58 6.91 16.10
C GLU A 5 -1.93 6.50 14.78
N MET A 6 -0.73 5.89 14.84
CA MET A 6 -0.06 5.32 13.67
C MET A 6 -0.85 4.15 13.08
N LEU A 7 -1.34 3.24 13.94
CA LEU A 7 -2.14 2.10 13.51
C LEU A 7 -3.43 2.54 12.82
N GLN A 8 -4.20 3.43 13.43
CA GLN A 8 -5.43 3.97 12.83
C GLN A 8 -5.15 4.70 11.50
N THR A 9 -4.01 5.39 11.39
CA THR A 9 -3.62 6.06 10.15
C THR A 9 -3.26 5.06 9.05
N LEU A 10 -2.56 3.97 9.41
CA LEU A 10 -2.24 2.88 8.49
C LEU A 10 -3.53 2.19 8.00
N GLU A 11 -4.47 1.89 8.88
CA GLU A 11 -5.77 1.30 8.53
C GLU A 11 -6.58 2.18 7.57
N ARG A 12 -6.61 3.50 7.79
CA ARG A 12 -7.26 4.45 6.87
C ARG A 12 -6.60 4.44 5.49
N HIS A 13 -5.27 4.36 5.43
CA HIS A 13 -4.57 4.19 4.16
C HIS A 13 -4.95 2.89 3.46
N HIS A 14 -5.03 1.78 4.20
CA HIS A 14 -5.46 0.48 3.66
C HIS A 14 -6.88 0.52 3.09
N GLN A 15 -7.82 1.10 3.83
CA GLN A 15 -9.20 1.29 3.39
C GLN A 15 -9.28 2.13 2.11
N THR A 16 -8.53 3.24 2.05
CA THR A 16 -8.48 4.11 0.86
C THR A 16 -7.96 3.35 -0.36
N ILE A 17 -6.92 2.54 -0.20
CA ILE A 17 -6.35 1.76 -1.30
C ILE A 17 -7.33 0.68 -1.77
N ARG A 18 -7.97 -0.05 -0.85
CA ARG A 18 -8.98 -1.07 -1.20
C ARG A 18 -10.16 -0.45 -1.96
N ALA A 19 -10.65 0.71 -1.52
CA ALA A 19 -11.70 1.43 -2.23
C ALA A 19 -11.26 1.85 -3.65
N GLY A 20 -10.02 2.34 -3.81
CA GLY A 20 -9.47 2.68 -5.12
C GLY A 20 -9.29 1.47 -6.04
N ILE A 21 -8.91 0.31 -5.50
CA ILE A 21 -8.86 -0.97 -6.25
C ILE A 21 -10.25 -1.34 -6.76
N ALA A 22 -11.26 -1.31 -5.87
CA ALA A 22 -12.65 -1.64 -6.23
C ALA A 22 -13.20 -0.72 -7.34
N GLU A 23 -12.85 0.57 -7.31
CA GLU A 23 -13.28 1.50 -8.36
C GLU A 23 -12.67 1.18 -9.72
N ILE A 24 -11.38 0.83 -9.77
CA ILE A 24 -10.74 0.42 -11.03
C ILE A 24 -11.31 -0.92 -11.51
N GLN A 25 -11.58 -1.87 -10.61
CA GLN A 25 -12.24 -3.14 -10.93
C GLN A 25 -13.58 -2.90 -11.63
N ARG A 26 -14.41 -1.99 -11.11
CA ARG A 26 -15.69 -1.59 -11.72
C ARG A 26 -15.48 -1.05 -13.15
N HIS A 27 -14.50 -0.17 -13.35
CA HIS A 27 -14.17 0.31 -14.69
C HIS A 27 -13.73 -0.81 -15.65
N CYS A 28 -12.97 -1.79 -15.15
CA CYS A 28 -12.55 -2.95 -15.94
C CYS A 28 -13.73 -3.86 -16.32
N GLU A 29 -14.68 -4.07 -15.41
CA GLU A 29 -15.91 -4.85 -15.64
C GLU A 29 -16.84 -4.16 -16.66
N GLU A 30 -16.88 -2.84 -16.65
CA GLU A 30 -17.61 -2.03 -17.63
C GLU A 30 -16.91 -1.97 -19.01
N GLY A 31 -15.72 -2.58 -19.14
CA GLY A 31 -14.95 -2.63 -20.37
C GLY A 31 -14.19 -1.33 -20.67
N CYS A 32 -13.80 -0.59 -19.64
CA CYS A 32 -13.06 0.67 -19.74
C CYS A 32 -13.72 1.73 -20.63
N ARG A 33 -15.06 1.75 -20.72
CA ARG A 33 -15.80 2.69 -21.57
C ARG A 33 -15.60 4.14 -21.13
N ASP A 34 -15.58 4.39 -19.83
CA ASP A 34 -15.27 5.69 -19.24
C ASP A 34 -13.77 5.81 -18.97
N MET A 35 -13.03 6.19 -20.02
CA MET A 35 -11.58 6.37 -19.92
C MET A 35 -11.17 7.53 -19.01
N ALA A 36 -11.99 8.57 -18.91
CA ALA A 36 -11.70 9.73 -18.06
C ALA A 36 -11.84 9.35 -16.58
N GLY A 37 -12.93 8.66 -16.22
CA GLY A 37 -13.13 8.10 -14.89
C GLY A 37 -12.03 7.11 -14.51
N LEU A 38 -11.69 6.19 -15.42
CA LEU A 38 -10.60 5.23 -15.19
C LEU A 38 -9.25 5.93 -14.95
N SER A 39 -8.88 6.90 -15.78
CA SER A 39 -7.64 7.67 -15.61
C SER A 39 -7.59 8.34 -14.24
N ARG A 40 -8.69 8.99 -13.82
CA ARG A 40 -8.80 9.60 -12.50
C ARG A 40 -8.66 8.59 -11.37
N ALA A 41 -9.38 7.47 -11.43
CA ALA A 41 -9.32 6.40 -10.42
C ALA A 41 -7.89 5.86 -10.26
N ARG A 42 -7.16 5.69 -11.37
CA ARG A 42 -5.75 5.26 -11.38
C ARG A 42 -4.83 6.29 -10.73
N LEU A 43 -5.02 7.58 -11.01
CA LEU A 43 -4.25 8.67 -10.39
C LEU A 43 -4.52 8.74 -8.89
N ASP A 44 -5.77 8.64 -8.48
CA ASP A 44 -6.19 8.68 -7.07
C ASP A 44 -5.61 7.49 -6.29
N LEU A 45 -5.69 6.27 -6.84
CA LEU A 45 -5.07 5.08 -6.25
C LEU A 45 -3.54 5.21 -6.15
N THR A 46 -2.89 5.71 -7.21
CA THR A 46 -1.44 5.96 -7.22
C THR A 46 -1.05 6.93 -6.11
N SER A 47 -1.80 8.02 -5.97
CA SER A 47 -1.60 9.04 -4.95
C SER A 47 -1.79 8.48 -3.54
N ALA A 48 -2.86 7.71 -3.31
CA ALA A 48 -3.10 7.03 -2.04
C ALA A 48 -1.99 6.04 -1.67
N SER A 49 -1.54 5.23 -2.65
CA SER A 49 -0.47 4.26 -2.49
C SER A 49 0.88 4.94 -2.17
N ARG A 50 1.16 6.10 -2.78
CA ARG A 50 2.34 6.93 -2.45
C ARG A 50 2.27 7.52 -1.04
N ARG A 51 1.11 8.07 -0.64
CA ARG A 51 0.90 8.59 0.73
C ARG A 51 1.13 7.52 1.78
N ARG A 52 0.53 6.34 1.60
CA ARG A 52 0.77 5.17 2.47
C ARG A 52 2.26 4.83 2.53
N SER A 53 2.93 4.75 1.39
CA SER A 53 4.35 4.39 1.36
C SER A 53 5.26 5.40 2.05
N LYS A 54 4.98 6.69 1.86
CA LYS A 54 5.65 7.77 2.59
C LYS A 54 5.40 7.66 4.09
N PHE A 55 4.16 7.42 4.50
CA PHE A 55 3.81 7.26 5.91
C PHE A 55 4.57 6.09 6.57
N ILE A 56 4.63 4.93 5.93
CA ILE A 56 5.38 3.78 6.45
C ILE A 56 6.88 4.10 6.57
N SER A 57 7.45 4.77 5.57
CA SER A 57 8.89 5.03 5.51
C SER A 57 9.34 6.15 6.45
N ASP A 58 8.55 7.21 6.56
CA ASP A 58 8.94 8.44 7.25
C ASP A 58 8.45 8.48 8.70
N VAL A 59 7.42 7.70 9.04
CA VAL A 59 6.78 7.74 10.37
C VAL A 59 6.85 6.40 11.07
N VAL A 60 6.30 5.34 10.46
CA VAL A 60 6.17 4.03 11.13
C VAL A 60 7.53 3.37 11.31
N SER A 61 8.36 3.34 10.26
CA SER A 61 9.63 2.64 10.30
C SER A 61 10.63 3.26 11.29
N PRO A 62 10.83 4.60 11.34
CA PRO A 62 11.69 5.21 12.35
C PRO A 62 11.22 4.96 13.77
N PHE A 63 9.91 5.02 14.02
CA PHE A 63 9.32 4.74 15.33
C PHE A 63 9.58 3.30 15.77
N LEU A 64 9.39 2.33 14.87
CA LEU A 64 9.64 0.92 15.18
C LEU A 64 11.13 0.57 15.31
N LEU A 65 12.04 1.42 14.85
CA LEU A 65 13.49 1.24 15.04
C LEU A 65 13.98 1.81 16.38
N GLU A 66 13.23 2.72 16.98
CA GLU A 66 13.56 3.35 18.25
C GLU A 66 13.45 2.32 19.39
N GLY A 67 14.58 1.98 20.00
CA GLY A 67 14.63 0.98 21.09
C GLY A 67 14.46 -0.49 20.65
N ALA A 68 14.37 -0.77 19.34
CA ALA A 68 14.25 -2.14 18.84
C ALA A 68 15.46 -3.01 19.19
N ASP A 69 15.21 -4.29 19.48
CA ASP A 69 16.26 -5.30 19.55
C ASP A 69 16.75 -5.71 18.14
N GLU A 70 17.84 -6.47 18.08
CA GLU A 70 18.43 -6.93 16.81
C GLU A 70 17.44 -7.72 15.96
N GLN A 71 16.67 -8.61 16.59
CA GLN A 71 15.70 -9.45 15.90
C GLN A 71 14.57 -8.63 15.24
N SER A 72 14.07 -7.61 15.94
CA SER A 72 13.05 -6.70 15.45
C SER A 72 13.57 -5.83 14.31
N ARG A 73 14.84 -5.37 14.40
CA ARG A 73 15.49 -4.64 13.30
C ARG A 73 15.64 -5.48 12.04
N LEU A 74 16.09 -6.74 12.17
CA LEU A 74 16.22 -7.66 11.04
C LEU A 74 14.86 -7.93 10.39
N SER A 75 13.84 -8.23 11.20
CA SER A 75 12.48 -8.48 10.70
C SER A 75 11.90 -7.26 9.97
N LEU A 76 12.14 -6.05 10.47
CA LEU A 76 11.69 -4.82 9.82
C LEU A 76 12.48 -4.55 8.52
N ALA A 77 13.79 -4.83 8.50
CA ALA A 77 14.61 -4.68 7.30
C ALA A 77 14.14 -5.59 6.16
N ASP A 78 13.88 -6.87 6.45
CA ASP A 78 13.35 -7.83 5.47
C ASP A 78 12.00 -7.39 4.90
N PHE A 79 11.12 -6.91 5.78
CA PHE A 79 9.84 -6.33 5.37
C PHE A 79 10.03 -5.14 4.42
N LEU A 80 10.92 -4.20 4.75
CA LEU A 80 11.16 -3.00 3.96
C LEU A 80 11.79 -3.29 2.60
N VAL A 81 12.63 -4.31 2.49
CA VAL A 81 13.17 -4.78 1.21
C VAL A 81 12.05 -5.27 0.30
N ALA A 82 11.20 -6.19 0.80
CA ALA A 82 10.07 -6.70 0.02
C ALA A 82 9.07 -5.60 -0.35
N PHE A 83 8.83 -4.65 0.56
CA PHE A 83 7.98 -3.49 0.34
C PHE A 83 8.48 -2.60 -0.81
N ARG A 84 9.79 -2.29 -0.83
CA ARG A 84 10.40 -1.48 -1.89
C ARG A 84 10.35 -2.19 -3.25
N ALA A 85 10.61 -3.50 -3.29
CA ALA A 85 10.52 -4.28 -4.52
C ALA A 85 9.11 -4.21 -5.14
N ARG A 86 8.06 -4.35 -4.33
CA ARG A 86 6.66 -4.23 -4.80
C ARG A 86 6.31 -2.82 -5.27
N ARG A 87 6.91 -1.79 -4.65
CA ARG A 87 6.73 -0.42 -5.11
C ARG A 87 7.29 -0.22 -6.52
N LEU A 88 8.45 -0.79 -6.82
CA LEU A 88 9.03 -0.75 -8.17
C LEU A 88 8.11 -1.40 -9.21
N LEU A 89 7.51 -2.55 -8.88
CA LEU A 89 6.53 -3.21 -9.77
C LEU A 89 5.29 -2.33 -10.02
N SER A 90 4.78 -1.63 -8.99
CA SER A 90 3.69 -0.67 -9.18
C SER A 90 4.09 0.51 -10.06
N ASP A 91 5.30 1.05 -9.89
CA ASP A 91 5.78 2.18 -10.68
C ASP A 91 6.01 1.78 -12.15
N GLU A 92 6.54 0.58 -12.40
CA GLU A 92 6.67 0.00 -13.75
C GLU A 92 5.30 -0.20 -14.41
N HIS A 93 4.30 -0.70 -13.68
CA HIS A 93 2.94 -0.82 -14.21
C HIS A 93 2.34 0.54 -14.61
N ILE A 94 2.53 1.57 -13.80
CA ILE A 94 2.06 2.93 -14.10
C ILE A 94 2.76 3.46 -15.35
N ALA A 95 4.08 3.27 -15.47
CA ALA A 95 4.86 3.71 -16.62
C ALA A 95 4.45 2.97 -17.91
N THR A 96 4.14 1.68 -17.80
CA THR A 96 3.73 0.84 -18.93
C THR A 96 2.34 1.21 -19.46
N TRP A 97 1.38 1.44 -18.57
CA TRP A 97 -0.02 1.65 -18.94
C TRP A 97 -0.38 3.14 -18.99
N SER A 98 0.05 3.85 -20.04
CA SER A 98 -0.46 5.20 -20.32
C SER A 98 -1.94 5.15 -20.73
N ASP A 99 -2.66 6.28 -20.63
CA ASP A 99 -4.06 6.35 -21.07
C ASP A 99 -4.21 6.03 -22.57
N GLU A 100 -3.19 6.33 -23.37
CA GLU A 100 -3.12 5.94 -24.79
C GLU A 100 -2.99 4.42 -24.95
N HIS A 101 -2.06 3.79 -24.21
CA HIS A 101 -1.84 2.35 -24.27
C HIS A 101 -3.07 1.56 -23.80
N ILE A 102 -3.73 2.02 -22.72
CA ILE A 102 -4.98 1.42 -22.25
C ILE A 102 -6.08 1.56 -23.30
N ARG A 103 -6.17 2.70 -23.99
CA ARG A 103 -7.18 2.89 -25.05
C ARG A 103 -6.94 1.94 -26.23
N SER A 104 -5.69 1.65 -26.56
CA SER A 104 -5.35 0.69 -27.62
C SER A 104 -5.51 -0.77 -27.20
N ASP A 105 -5.36 -1.08 -25.91
CA ASP A 105 -5.51 -2.43 -25.37
C ASP A 105 -6.19 -2.43 -23.98
N PRO A 106 -7.52 -2.23 -23.92
CA PRO A 106 -8.24 -2.20 -22.65
C PRO A 106 -8.24 -3.56 -21.95
N GLN A 107 -8.29 -4.65 -22.72
CA GLN A 107 -8.34 -6.00 -22.17
C GLN A 107 -7.00 -6.39 -21.55
N GLY A 108 -5.89 -6.11 -22.23
CA GLY A 108 -4.54 -6.33 -21.69
C GLY A 108 -4.31 -5.51 -20.44
N TYR A 109 -4.81 -4.26 -20.39
CA TYR A 109 -4.76 -3.45 -19.18
C TYR A 109 -5.49 -4.14 -18.02
N CYS A 110 -6.73 -4.57 -18.22
CA CYS A 110 -7.51 -5.26 -17.18
C CYS A 110 -6.82 -6.53 -16.67
N ILE A 111 -6.18 -7.30 -17.55
CA ILE A 111 -5.43 -8.51 -17.18
C ILE A 111 -4.21 -8.14 -16.35
N ALA A 112 -3.41 -7.17 -16.79
CA ALA A 112 -2.21 -6.73 -16.08
C ALA A 112 -2.55 -6.09 -14.72
N ALA A 113 -3.64 -5.31 -14.65
CA ALA A 113 -4.07 -4.62 -13.45
C ALA A 113 -4.48 -5.59 -12.33
N LYS A 114 -5.11 -6.73 -12.66
CA LYS A 114 -5.45 -7.78 -11.68
C LYS A 114 -4.24 -8.27 -10.88
N ALA A 115 -3.10 -8.47 -11.54
CA ALA A 115 -1.89 -8.90 -10.85
C ALA A 115 -1.38 -7.84 -9.86
N ILE A 116 -1.49 -6.56 -10.23
CA ILE A 116 -1.09 -5.44 -9.36
C ILE A 116 -2.03 -5.29 -8.17
N TRP A 117 -3.35 -5.43 -8.37
CA TRP A 117 -4.32 -5.34 -7.27
C TRP A 117 -4.08 -6.43 -6.24
N ALA A 118 -3.93 -7.69 -6.68
CA ALA A 118 -3.64 -8.81 -5.79
C ALA A 118 -2.32 -8.60 -5.01
N MET A 119 -1.29 -8.07 -5.68
CA MET A 119 -0.03 -7.72 -5.02
C MET A 119 -0.21 -6.61 -3.96
N MET A 120 -1.03 -5.60 -4.25
CA MET A 120 -1.31 -4.49 -3.34
C MET A 120 -2.14 -4.94 -2.13
N GLU A 121 -3.10 -5.84 -2.32
CA GLU A 121 -3.89 -6.45 -1.25
C GLU A 121 -3.03 -7.33 -0.33
N ASP A 122 -2.21 -8.23 -0.88
CA ASP A 122 -1.25 -9.01 -0.08
C ASP A 122 -0.27 -8.11 0.67
N GLN A 123 0.15 -6.99 0.07
CA GLN A 123 0.99 -6.02 0.74
C GLN A 123 0.28 -5.34 1.93
N ILE A 124 -1.00 -4.99 1.78
CA ILE A 124 -1.81 -4.46 2.88
C ILE A 124 -1.92 -5.46 4.03
N ASP A 125 -2.19 -6.73 3.72
CA ASP A 125 -2.36 -7.76 4.74
C ASP A 125 -1.03 -8.05 5.47
N ARG A 126 0.09 -8.02 4.73
CA ARG A 126 1.43 -8.08 5.31
C ARG A 126 1.72 -6.91 6.24
N GLU A 127 1.36 -5.69 5.84
CA GLU A 127 1.50 -4.48 6.67
C GLU A 127 0.68 -4.60 7.96
N ALA A 128 -0.59 -4.95 7.86
CA ALA A 128 -1.47 -5.11 9.01
C ALA A 128 -0.93 -6.15 10.01
N ARG A 129 -0.41 -7.27 9.50
CA ARG A 129 0.16 -8.32 10.34
C ARG A 129 1.50 -7.90 10.97
N ILE A 130 2.45 -7.42 10.18
CA ILE A 130 3.83 -7.18 10.64
C ILE A 130 3.91 -5.86 11.40
N LEU A 131 3.52 -4.75 10.75
CA LEU A 131 3.60 -3.43 11.37
C LEU A 131 2.56 -3.27 12.48
N GLY A 132 1.35 -3.79 12.29
CA GLY A 132 0.32 -3.76 13.33
C GLY A 132 0.73 -4.52 14.59
N SER A 133 1.31 -5.72 14.46
CA SER A 133 1.79 -6.47 15.64
C SER A 133 2.97 -5.78 16.33
N GLN A 134 3.91 -5.20 15.57
CA GLN A 134 5.04 -4.46 16.13
C GLN A 134 4.60 -3.18 16.86
N LEU A 135 3.67 -2.41 16.27
CA LEU A 135 3.09 -1.22 16.90
C LEU A 135 2.33 -1.59 18.18
N GLY A 136 1.58 -2.70 18.18
CA GLY A 136 0.90 -3.21 19.38
C GLY A 136 1.87 -3.54 20.51
N ARG A 137 2.96 -4.27 20.22
CA ARG A 137 3.99 -4.60 21.23
C ARG A 137 4.69 -3.37 21.80
N HIS A 138 4.95 -2.35 20.97
CA HIS A 138 5.50 -1.07 21.43
C HIS A 138 4.57 -0.34 22.41
N MET A 139 3.24 -0.46 22.23
CA MET A 139 2.28 0.15 23.16
C MET A 139 2.25 -0.58 24.52
N GLU A 140 2.43 -1.90 24.53
CA GLU A 140 2.46 -2.71 25.75
C GLU A 140 3.72 -2.48 26.58
N THR A 141 4.86 -2.23 25.92
CA THR A 141 6.15 -1.99 26.60
C THR A 141 6.33 -0.57 27.14
N VAL A 142 5.57 0.41 26.63
CA VAL A 142 5.63 1.82 27.06
C VAL A 142 4.55 2.17 28.10
N ALA A 143 3.62 1.26 28.40
CA ALA A 143 2.67 1.46 29.50
C ALA A 143 3.42 1.47 30.85
N PRO A 144 3.22 2.49 31.72
CA PRO A 144 3.90 2.52 33.00
C PRO A 144 3.42 1.35 33.86
N ALA A 145 4.37 0.67 34.52
CA ALA A 145 4.06 -0.23 35.62
C ALA A 145 3.12 0.49 36.60
N ARG A 146 1.96 -0.11 36.85
CA ARG A 146 1.02 0.36 37.87
C ARG A 146 1.58 0.15 39.26
#